data_AF-A0A1E1WE18-F1
#
_entry.id   AF-A0A1E1WE18-F1
#
_cell.length_a   1.000
_cell.length_b   1.000
_cell.length_c   1.000
_cell.angle_alpha   90.00
_cell.angle_beta   90.00
_cell.angle_gamma   90.00
#
_symmetry.space_group_name_H-M   'P 1'
#
loop_
_entity.id
_entity.type
_entity.pdbx_description
1 polymer ?
#
loop_
_entity_poly.entity_id
_entity_poly.type
_entity_poly.pdbx_seq_one_letter_code
_entity_poly.pdbx_strand_id
1 'polypeptide(L)'
;MEFIELILINKLDGVILKYPHQENIDGTVCITGHHLILSSRKEGVRELWLLHKNIDCIEKKENKPSSSITQGGSLFLKCKDLRIFQLDIASSTELHQVAQTLENLAGLQNPSLFYPFFYRHMNPIMENGYTLYSVEGEFTKVLATEEWRISRVNQNYTICPAYPKSVVVPKNIDDET
;
A
#
# COMPACT_ATOMS: atom_id res chain seq x y z
N MET A 1 -8.37 15.98 7.13
CA MET A 1 -8.05 15.68 5.72
C MET A 1 -8.93 14.52 5.33
N GLU A 2 -9.89 14.79 4.46
CA GLU A 2 -10.77 13.76 3.90
C GLU A 2 -10.22 13.33 2.55
N PHE A 3 -10.24 12.03 2.23
CA PHE A 3 -9.69 11.53 0.95
C PHE A 3 -10.31 12.20 -0.28
N ILE A 4 -11.55 12.69 -0.16
CA ILE A 4 -12.25 13.37 -1.24
C ILE A 4 -11.53 14.63 -1.71
N GLU A 5 -10.81 15.31 -0.81
CA GLU A 5 -10.03 16.52 -1.12
C GLU A 5 -8.82 16.20 -2.03
N LEU A 6 -8.39 14.94 -2.06
CA LEU A 6 -7.24 14.45 -2.82
C LEU A 6 -7.62 13.89 -4.19
N ILE A 7 -8.91 13.65 -4.43
CA ILE A 7 -9.44 12.95 -5.61
C ILE A 7 -10.04 13.97 -6.58
N LEU A 8 -9.28 14.27 -7.65
CA LEU A 8 -9.75 15.16 -8.72
C LEU A 8 -10.71 14.45 -9.69
N ILE A 9 -10.52 13.14 -9.84
CA ILE A 9 -11.37 12.26 -10.66
C ILE A 9 -11.46 10.90 -9.97
N ASN A 10 -12.68 10.45 -9.68
CA ASN A 10 -12.93 9.20 -8.97
C ASN A 10 -13.36 8.06 -9.89
N LYS A 11 -13.82 8.37 -11.11
CA LYS A 11 -14.27 7.39 -12.10
C LYS A 11 -13.94 7.89 -13.51
N LEU A 12 -13.40 7.01 -14.34
CA LEU A 12 -13.10 7.29 -15.74
C LEU A 12 -13.38 6.06 -16.60
N ASP A 13 -14.23 6.22 -17.61
CA ASP A 13 -14.59 5.19 -18.58
C ASP A 13 -13.66 5.22 -19.80
N GLY A 14 -13.51 4.08 -20.49
CA GLY A 14 -12.73 3.99 -21.74
C GLY A 14 -11.21 4.01 -21.54
N VAL A 15 -10.74 3.57 -20.37
CA VAL A 15 -9.31 3.43 -20.09
C VAL A 15 -8.84 2.07 -20.57
N ILE A 16 -7.77 2.05 -21.35
CA ILE A 16 -7.17 0.80 -21.83
C ILE A 16 -6.03 0.40 -20.90
N LEU A 17 -6.20 -0.69 -20.17
CA LEU A 17 -5.15 -1.34 -19.39
C LEU A 17 -4.29 -2.21 -20.30
N LYS A 18 -2.98 -2.00 -20.24
CA LYS A 18 -1.97 -2.87 -20.84
C LYS A 18 -1.08 -3.46 -19.77
N TYR A 19 -0.86 -4.76 -19.89
CA TYR A 19 0.08 -5.51 -19.05
C TYR A 19 0.87 -6.47 -19.95
N PRO A 20 2.18 -6.68 -19.71
CA PRO A 20 3.01 -7.54 -20.56
C PRO A 20 2.39 -8.93 -20.75
N HIS A 21 2.38 -9.39 -22.00
CA HIS A 21 1.89 -10.72 -22.39
C HIS A 21 0.41 -11.01 -22.06
N GLN A 22 -0.40 -9.97 -21.82
CA GLN A 22 -1.85 -10.07 -21.68
C GLN A 22 -2.54 -9.23 -22.74
N GLU A 23 -3.78 -9.61 -23.06
CA GLU A 23 -4.62 -8.80 -23.93
C GLU A 23 -4.95 -7.46 -23.28
N ASN A 24 -5.09 -6.44 -24.11
CA ASN A 24 -5.48 -5.11 -23.64
C ASN A 24 -6.92 -5.17 -23.12
N ILE A 25 -7.15 -4.57 -21.97
CA ILE A 25 -8.46 -4.53 -21.34
C ILE A 25 -9.00 -3.10 -21.44
N ASP A 26 -10.05 -2.92 -22.24
CA ASP A 26 -10.89 -1.72 -22.18
C ASP A 26 -11.81 -1.82 -20.95
N GLY A 27 -11.76 -0.79 -20.10
CA GLY A 27 -12.53 -0.78 -18.87
C GLY A 27 -12.68 0.59 -18.25
N THR A 28 -13.15 0.55 -17.01
CA THR A 28 -13.40 1.73 -16.18
C THR A 28 -12.45 1.73 -15.02
N VAL A 29 -11.74 2.84 -14.86
CA VAL A 29 -10.96 3.13 -13.66
C VAL A 29 -11.87 3.72 -12.61
N CYS A 30 -11.85 3.15 -11.41
CA CYS A 30 -12.46 3.68 -10.20
C CYS A 30 -11.36 3.92 -9.16
N ILE A 31 -11.24 5.14 -8.67
CA ILE A 31 -10.26 5.53 -7.66
C ILE A 31 -10.96 5.78 -6.34
N THR A 32 -10.56 5.01 -5.33
CA THR A 32 -10.99 5.14 -3.94
C THR A 32 -9.87 5.74 -3.10
N GLY A 33 -10.09 5.95 -1.80
CA GLY A 33 -9.04 6.45 -0.89
C GLY A 33 -7.79 5.56 -0.80
N HIS A 34 -7.89 4.26 -1.10
CA HIS A 34 -6.77 3.32 -0.94
C HIS A 34 -6.44 2.48 -2.19
N HIS A 35 -7.38 2.34 -3.12
CA HIS A 35 -7.25 1.49 -4.30
C HIS A 35 -7.58 2.23 -5.59
N LEU A 36 -6.81 1.93 -6.64
CA LEU A 36 -7.22 2.04 -8.03
C LEU A 36 -7.78 0.68 -8.45
N ILE A 37 -9.01 0.68 -8.97
CA ILE A 37 -9.70 -0.50 -9.47
C ILE A 37 -9.96 -0.30 -10.95
N LEU A 38 -9.62 -1.29 -11.78
CA LEU A 38 -9.99 -1.29 -13.20
C LEU A 38 -10.82 -2.53 -13.52
N SER A 39 -12.02 -2.31 -14.05
CA SER A 39 -12.96 -3.38 -14.42
C SER A 39 -13.40 -3.23 -15.86
N SER A 40 -13.38 -4.33 -16.62
CA SER A 40 -13.86 -4.38 -18.02
C SER A 40 -15.38 -4.43 -18.14
N ARG A 41 -16.10 -4.58 -17.01
CA ARG A 41 -17.55 -4.82 -16.92
C ARG A 41 -18.06 -6.05 -17.69
N LYS A 42 -17.15 -6.93 -18.13
CA LYS A 42 -17.49 -8.22 -18.75
C LYS A 42 -17.40 -9.33 -17.70
N GLU A 43 -18.41 -10.21 -17.68
CA GLU A 43 -18.37 -11.40 -16.81
C GLU A 43 -17.16 -12.28 -17.14
N GLY A 44 -16.51 -12.81 -16.09
CA GLY A 44 -15.36 -13.70 -16.22
C GLY A 44 -14.02 -13.02 -16.51
N VAL A 45 -13.98 -11.69 -16.72
CA VAL A 45 -12.72 -10.96 -16.92
C VAL A 45 -12.16 -10.49 -15.59
N ARG A 46 -10.84 -10.69 -15.39
CA ARG A 46 -10.15 -10.24 -14.18
C ARG A 46 -10.18 -8.73 -14.04
N GLU A 47 -10.49 -8.27 -12.83
CA GLU A 47 -10.33 -6.88 -12.42
C GLU A 47 -8.89 -6.63 -11.91
N LEU A 48 -8.37 -5.42 -12.16
CA LEU A 48 -7.17 -4.95 -11.49
C LEU A 48 -7.57 -4.29 -10.18
N TRP A 49 -7.01 -4.75 -9.07
CA TRP A 49 -7.09 -4.10 -7.76
C TRP A 49 -5.68 -3.71 -7.33
N LEU A 50 -5.39 -2.42 -7.34
CA LEU A 50 -4.07 -1.88 -7.05
C LEU A 50 -4.12 -0.93 -5.86
N LEU A 51 -3.44 -1.30 -4.77
CA LEU A 51 -3.23 -0.40 -3.63
C LEU A 51 -2.35 0.78 -4.05
N HIS A 52 -2.75 2.00 -3.71
CA HIS A 52 -1.95 3.21 -3.99
C HIS A 52 -0.55 3.13 -3.39
N LYS A 53 -0.43 2.50 -2.20
CA LYS A 53 0.85 2.27 -1.52
C LYS A 53 1.77 1.26 -2.20
N ASN A 54 1.25 0.46 -3.11
CA ASN A 54 2.06 -0.44 -3.95
C ASN A 54 2.67 0.29 -5.15
N ILE A 55 2.17 1.47 -5.52
CA ILE A 55 2.76 2.31 -6.57
C ILE A 55 4.05 2.92 -6.02
N ASP A 56 5.14 2.70 -6.74
CA ASP A 56 6.47 3.25 -6.45
C ASP A 56 6.73 4.52 -7.27
N CYS A 57 6.41 4.46 -8.56
CA CYS A 57 6.63 5.56 -9.49
C CYS A 57 5.48 5.64 -10.51
N ILE A 58 5.08 6.86 -10.84
CA ILE A 58 4.08 7.19 -11.88
C ILE A 58 4.81 7.95 -12.97
N GLU A 59 4.86 7.40 -14.18
CA GLU A 59 5.39 8.11 -15.34
C GLU A 59 4.25 8.48 -16.29
N LYS A 60 4.08 9.77 -16.56
CA LYS A 60 3.13 10.28 -17.54
C LYS A 60 3.81 10.51 -18.88
N LYS A 61 3.25 9.95 -19.96
CA LYS A 61 3.66 10.22 -21.35
C LYS A 61 2.47 10.72 -22.16
N GLU A 62 2.55 11.94 -22.65
CA GLU A 62 1.53 12.53 -23.52
C GLU A 62 1.81 12.15 -24.98
N ASN A 63 0.75 11.94 -25.75
CA ASN A 63 0.86 11.71 -27.17
C ASN A 63 1.23 13.02 -27.88
N LYS A 64 2.09 12.94 -28.91
CA LYS A 64 2.47 14.11 -29.69
C LYS A 64 1.22 14.66 -30.41
N PRO A 65 0.97 15.97 -30.39
CA PRO A 65 -0.15 16.55 -31.12
C PRO A 65 0.05 16.30 -32.63
N SER A 66 -0.80 15.47 -33.24
CA SER A 66 -0.79 15.22 -34.69
C SER A 66 -1.70 16.18 -35.47
N SER A 67 -2.44 17.05 -34.77
CA SER A 67 -3.31 18.12 -35.28
C SER A 67 -3.72 19.04 -34.12
N SER A 68 -4.55 20.07 -34.34
CA SER A 68 -5.08 21.00 -33.33
C SER A 68 -5.99 20.37 -32.25
N ILE A 69 -5.98 19.05 -32.13
CA ILE A 69 -6.73 18.27 -31.13
C ILE A 69 -5.74 17.79 -30.07
N THR A 70 -5.98 18.14 -28.81
CA THR A 70 -5.28 17.57 -27.65
C THR A 70 -5.52 16.07 -27.59
N GLN A 71 -4.48 15.28 -27.84
CA GLN A 71 -4.51 13.83 -27.64
C GLN A 71 -4.09 13.52 -26.20
N GLY A 72 -4.72 12.54 -25.57
CA GLY A 72 -4.35 12.07 -24.24
C GLY A 72 -2.99 11.37 -24.23
N GLY A 73 -2.88 10.26 -23.52
CA GLY A 73 -1.57 9.62 -23.34
C GLY A 73 -1.63 8.39 -22.46
N SER A 74 -0.48 8.04 -21.91
CA SER A 74 -0.27 6.84 -21.11
C SER A 74 0.27 7.18 -19.73
N LEU A 75 -0.27 6.54 -18.70
CA LEU A 75 0.34 6.48 -17.36
C LEU A 75 0.99 5.12 -17.17
N PHE A 76 2.26 5.10 -16.79
CA PHE A 76 2.97 3.89 -16.40
C PHE A 76 3.06 3.84 -14.87
N LEU A 77 2.36 2.89 -14.27
CA LEU A 77 2.35 2.65 -12.83
C LEU A 77 3.37 1.56 -12.51
N LYS A 78 4.54 1.96 -12.03
CA LYS A 78 5.60 1.04 -11.60
C LYS A 78 5.37 0.68 -10.14
N CYS A 79 5.21 -0.60 -9.87
CA CYS A 79 4.82 -1.10 -8.55
C CYS A 79 6.01 -1.73 -7.81
N LYS A 80 5.93 -1.78 -6.48
CA LYS A 80 6.95 -2.35 -5.59
C LYS A 80 7.10 -3.87 -5.73
N ASP A 81 6.11 -4.52 -6.33
CA ASP A 81 6.13 -5.93 -6.71
C ASP A 81 6.68 -6.18 -8.13
N LEU A 82 7.40 -5.22 -8.69
CA LEU A 82 8.05 -5.26 -10.01
C LEU A 82 7.09 -5.31 -11.20
N ARG A 83 5.78 -5.18 -10.97
CA ARG A 83 4.79 -5.08 -12.05
C ARG A 83 4.73 -3.65 -12.59
N ILE A 84 4.56 -3.53 -13.90
CA ILE A 84 4.34 -2.24 -14.58
C ILE A 84 3.01 -2.32 -15.31
N PHE A 85 2.07 -1.48 -14.91
CA PHE A 85 0.78 -1.33 -15.58
C PHE A 85 0.79 -0.07 -16.42
N GLN A 86 0.27 -0.15 -17.65
CA GLN A 86 0.08 1.02 -18.50
C GLN A 86 -1.43 1.29 -18.63
N LEU A 87 -1.83 2.53 -18.36
CA LEU A 87 -3.19 3.03 -18.55
C LEU A 87 -3.18 4.04 -19.70
N ASP A 88 -3.82 3.70 -20.82
CA ASP A 88 -4.03 4.67 -21.91
C ASP A 88 -5.35 5.40 -21.70
N ILE A 89 -5.27 6.73 -21.74
CA ILE A 89 -6.38 7.65 -21.48
C ILE A 89 -6.50 8.61 -22.66
N ALA A 90 -7.72 8.79 -23.17
CA ALA A 90 -7.98 9.55 -24.40
C ALA A 90 -7.88 11.07 -24.23
N SER A 91 -8.29 11.61 -23.08
CA SER A 91 -8.24 13.05 -22.79
C SER A 91 -6.97 13.44 -22.03
N SER A 92 -6.31 14.51 -22.47
CA SER A 92 -5.15 15.08 -21.76
C SER A 92 -5.54 15.63 -20.37
N THR A 93 -6.74 16.20 -20.24
CA THR A 93 -7.25 16.70 -18.95
C THR A 93 -7.46 15.55 -17.97
N GLU A 94 -8.12 14.47 -18.41
CA GLU A 94 -8.38 13.31 -17.56
C GLU A 94 -7.07 12.58 -17.21
N LEU A 95 -6.14 12.47 -18.17
CA LEU A 95 -4.79 11.93 -17.93
C LEU A 95 -4.10 12.67 -16.79
N HIS A 96 -4.14 14.01 -16.81
CA HIS A 96 -3.54 14.82 -15.75
C HIS A 96 -4.27 14.67 -14.41
N GLN A 97 -5.60 14.67 -14.41
CA GLN A 97 -6.40 14.49 -13.18
C GLN A 97 -6.18 13.12 -12.54
N VAL A 98 -6.09 12.05 -13.34
CA VAL A 98 -5.80 10.70 -12.85
C VAL A 98 -4.38 10.65 -12.28
N ALA A 99 -3.38 11.18 -13.00
CA ALA A 99 -2.00 11.22 -12.52
C ALA A 99 -1.88 11.94 -11.17
N GLN A 100 -2.42 13.16 -11.08
CA GLN A 100 -2.37 13.97 -9.86
C GLN A 100 -3.12 13.29 -8.71
N THR A 101 -4.28 12.69 -8.98
CA THR A 101 -5.04 11.94 -7.96
C THR A 101 -4.21 10.77 -7.40
N LEU A 102 -3.55 10.01 -8.28
CA LEU A 102 -2.71 8.88 -7.85
C LEU A 102 -1.46 9.34 -7.10
N GLU A 103 -0.82 10.43 -7.52
CA GLU A 103 0.31 11.04 -6.81
C GLU A 103 -0.09 11.49 -5.41
N ASN A 104 -1.23 12.18 -5.27
CA ASN A 104 -1.76 12.62 -3.98
C ASN A 104 -2.00 11.45 -3.02
N LEU A 105 -2.63 10.37 -3.51
CA LEU A 105 -3.01 9.22 -2.66
C LEU A 105 -1.81 8.29 -2.36
N ALA A 106 -0.95 8.02 -3.33
CA ALA A 106 0.27 7.23 -3.13
C ALA A 106 1.26 7.96 -2.19
N GLY A 107 1.32 9.29 -2.30
CA GLY A 107 2.19 10.18 -1.55
C GLY A 107 1.83 10.42 -0.08
N LEU A 108 0.69 9.91 0.41
CA LEU A 108 0.24 10.13 1.80
C LEU A 108 1.28 9.68 2.83
N GLN A 109 1.75 10.56 3.71
CA GLN A 109 2.77 10.20 4.70
C GLN A 109 2.20 9.86 6.08
N ASN A 110 0.99 10.32 6.40
CA ASN A 110 0.38 10.11 7.71
C ASN A 110 -0.10 8.64 7.86
N PRO A 111 0.48 7.85 8.79
CA PRO A 111 0.10 6.44 8.97
C PRO A 111 -1.37 6.24 9.33
N SER A 112 -1.99 7.18 10.05
CA SER A 112 -3.40 7.11 10.42
C SER A 112 -4.35 7.15 9.21
N LEU A 113 -3.84 7.53 8.03
CA LEU A 113 -4.59 7.50 6.76
C LEU A 113 -4.33 6.21 5.95
N PHE A 114 -3.48 5.31 6.42
CA PHE A 114 -3.15 4.09 5.66
C PHE A 114 -4.27 3.07 5.72
N TYR A 115 -4.38 2.25 4.67
CA TYR A 115 -5.44 1.25 4.51
C TYR A 115 -5.67 0.34 5.73
N PRO A 116 -4.64 -0.13 6.47
CA PRO A 116 -4.86 -0.96 7.65
C PRO A 116 -5.78 -0.34 8.72
N PHE A 117 -5.84 0.98 8.84
CA PHE A 117 -6.73 1.67 9.79
C PHE A 117 -8.18 1.80 9.29
N PHE A 118 -8.43 1.56 8.01
CA PHE A 118 -9.77 1.62 7.39
C PHE A 118 -10.28 0.23 7.00
N TYR A 119 -9.42 -0.79 7.04
CA TYR A 119 -9.77 -2.14 6.69
C TYR A 119 -10.84 -2.70 7.64
N ARG A 120 -11.89 -3.27 7.05
CA ARG A 120 -12.95 -3.97 7.78
C ARG A 120 -12.98 -5.40 7.28
N HIS A 121 -12.83 -6.35 8.19
CA HIS A 121 -12.92 -7.76 7.86
C HIS A 121 -14.34 -8.09 7.37
N MET A 122 -14.43 -8.76 6.23
CA MET A 122 -15.72 -9.28 5.71
C MET A 122 -16.18 -10.52 6.46
N ASN A 123 -15.23 -11.28 7.02
CA ASN A 123 -15.48 -12.50 7.78
C ASN A 123 -15.10 -12.30 9.25
N PRO A 124 -15.71 -13.06 10.17
CA PRO A 124 -15.33 -13.01 11.58
C PRO A 124 -13.85 -13.38 11.77
N ILE A 125 -13.18 -12.64 12.64
CA ILE A 125 -11.79 -12.90 13.03
C ILE A 125 -11.82 -14.10 13.98
N MET A 126 -11.26 -15.23 13.53
CA MET A 126 -11.20 -16.46 14.34
C MET A 126 -10.12 -16.40 15.42
N GLU A 127 -9.00 -15.73 15.11
CA GLU A 127 -7.83 -15.65 15.99
C GLU A 127 -7.28 -14.22 16.03
N ASN A 128 -6.84 -13.77 17.21
CA ASN A 128 -6.23 -12.46 17.37
C ASN A 128 -4.74 -12.51 17.04
N GLY A 129 -4.38 -12.05 15.84
CA GLY A 129 -3.00 -11.98 15.36
C GLY A 129 -2.03 -11.24 16.28
N TYR A 130 -2.50 -10.26 17.07
CA TYR A 130 -1.67 -9.51 18.02
C TYR A 130 -1.16 -10.34 19.19
N THR A 131 -1.75 -11.51 19.44
CA THR A 131 -1.37 -12.41 20.54
C THR A 131 -0.51 -13.60 20.09
N LEU A 132 -0.16 -13.68 18.80
CA LEU A 132 0.61 -14.81 18.25
C LEU A 132 2.04 -14.89 18.77
N TYR A 133 2.64 -13.76 19.17
CA TYR A 133 4.01 -13.69 19.65
C TYR A 133 4.07 -13.21 21.10
N SER A 134 4.88 -13.90 21.91
CA SER A 134 5.30 -13.45 23.23
C SER A 134 6.78 -13.76 23.43
N VAL A 135 7.50 -12.89 24.13
CA VAL A 135 8.93 -13.09 24.41
C VAL A 135 9.11 -14.33 25.30
N GLU A 136 8.24 -14.51 26.29
CA GLU A 136 8.22 -15.67 27.19
C GLU A 136 8.04 -16.98 26.42
N GLY A 137 7.09 -17.01 25.48
CA GLY A 137 6.82 -18.19 24.65
C GLY A 137 7.97 -18.50 23.69
N GLU A 138 8.47 -17.49 22.98
CA GLU A 138 9.56 -17.66 22.00
C GLU A 138 10.86 -18.14 22.67
N PHE A 139 11.20 -17.56 23.82
CA PHE A 139 12.47 -17.80 24.51
C PHE A 139 12.39 -18.86 25.61
N THR A 140 11.30 -19.66 25.68
CA THR A 140 11.10 -20.65 26.75
C THR A 140 12.31 -21.56 26.97
N LYS A 141 12.92 -22.09 25.89
CA LYS A 141 14.10 -22.98 26.00
C LYS A 141 15.34 -22.25 26.50
N VAL A 142 15.52 -20.98 26.15
CA VAL A 142 16.65 -20.15 26.58
C VAL A 142 16.50 -19.79 28.06
N LEU A 143 15.29 -19.44 28.48
CA LEU A 143 15.01 -19.13 29.88
C LEU A 143 15.17 -20.36 30.79
N ALA A 144 14.83 -21.55 30.28
CA ALA A 144 15.02 -22.81 31.00
C ALA A 144 16.49 -23.16 31.29
N THR A 145 17.48 -22.51 30.66
CA THR A 145 18.89 -22.72 31.01
C THR A 145 19.28 -22.03 32.32
N GLU A 146 18.44 -21.14 32.84
CA GLU A 146 18.70 -20.34 34.04
C GLU A 146 19.95 -19.45 33.95
N GLU A 147 20.50 -19.23 32.75
CA GLU A 147 21.60 -18.29 32.48
C GLU A 147 21.10 -16.93 31.96
N TRP A 148 19.83 -16.87 31.56
CA TRP A 148 19.20 -15.70 30.95
C TRP A 148 17.94 -15.31 31.72
N ARG A 149 17.59 -14.03 31.68
CA ARG A 149 16.36 -13.49 32.24
C ARG A 149 15.70 -12.52 31.27
N ILE A 150 14.40 -12.32 31.41
CA ILE A 150 13.69 -11.22 30.76
C ILE A 150 13.88 -9.97 31.61
N SER A 151 14.48 -8.94 31.02
CA SER A 151 14.55 -7.59 31.57
C SER A 151 13.41 -6.72 31.01
N ARG A 152 12.85 -5.87 31.87
CA ARG A 152 11.85 -4.85 31.51
C ARG A 152 12.42 -3.44 31.61
N VAL A 153 13.75 -3.30 31.65
CA VAL A 153 14.44 -2.00 31.72
C VAL A 153 14.00 -1.04 30.60
N ASN A 154 13.64 -1.58 29.43
CA ASN A 154 13.20 -0.79 28.27
C ASN A 154 11.66 -0.69 28.14
N GLN A 155 10.88 -0.95 29.19
CA GLN A 155 9.41 -0.98 29.13
C GLN A 155 8.80 0.32 28.58
N ASN A 156 9.41 1.45 28.90
CA ASN A 156 8.99 2.79 28.47
C ASN A 156 9.84 3.33 27.30
N TYR A 157 10.64 2.48 26.64
CA TYR A 157 11.51 2.85 25.52
C TYR A 157 12.57 3.92 25.83
N THR A 158 12.89 4.14 27.10
CA THR A 158 13.84 5.16 27.56
C THR A 158 15.30 4.78 27.38
N ILE A 159 15.61 3.47 27.39
CA ILE A 159 16.98 2.96 27.23
C ILE A 159 17.36 2.90 25.76
N CYS A 160 16.50 2.29 24.94
CA CYS A 160 16.68 2.23 23.49
C CYS A 160 15.31 2.28 22.78
N PRO A 161 14.97 3.41 22.12
CA PRO A 161 13.67 3.59 21.47
C PRO A 161 13.36 2.60 20.35
N ALA A 162 14.38 2.07 19.68
CA ALA A 162 14.23 1.13 18.59
C ALA A 162 14.16 -0.35 19.04
N TYR A 163 14.38 -0.62 20.33
CA TYR A 163 14.33 -1.98 20.89
C TYR A 163 12.95 -2.28 21.49
N PRO A 164 12.59 -3.57 21.65
CA PRO A 164 11.32 -3.96 22.28
C PRO A 164 11.24 -3.53 23.75
N LYS A 165 10.02 -3.55 24.30
CA LYS A 165 9.73 -3.24 25.71
C LYS A 165 10.40 -4.20 26.71
N SER A 166 10.69 -5.41 26.27
CA SER A 166 11.32 -6.45 27.08
C SER A 166 12.37 -7.15 26.25
N VAL A 167 13.51 -7.41 26.89
CA VAL A 167 14.71 -7.96 26.25
C VAL A 167 15.24 -9.12 27.07
N VAL A 168 15.87 -10.09 26.41
CA VAL A 168 16.51 -11.23 27.10
C VAL A 168 17.97 -10.87 27.32
N VAL A 169 18.42 -10.93 28.58
CA VAL A 169 19.77 -10.53 29.01
C VAL A 169 20.36 -11.61 29.93
N PRO A 170 21.70 -11.67 30.10
CA PRO A 170 22.31 -12.59 31.05
C PRO A 170 21.77 -12.37 32.45
N LYS A 171 21.53 -13.46 33.18
CA LYS A 171 20.87 -13.44 34.50
C LYS A 171 21.66 -12.66 35.56
N ASN A 172 22.99 -12.60 35.41
CA ASN A 172 23.89 -11.95 36.35
C ASN A 172 24.04 -10.44 36.14
N ILE A 173 23.49 -9.87 35.07
CA ILE A 173 23.44 -8.42 34.85
C ILE A 173 22.11 -7.92 35.37
N ASP A 174 22.10 -6.87 36.20
CA ASP A 174 20.88 -6.20 36.67
C ASP A 174 20.45 -5.10 35.69
N ASP A 175 19.35 -4.41 35.99
CA ASP A 175 18.81 -3.35 35.12
C ASP A 175 19.46 -1.96 35.41
N GLU A 176 20.32 -1.86 36.44
CA GLU A 176 20.95 -0.62 36.91
C GLU A 176 22.43 -0.49 36.49
N THR A 177 23.05 -1.61 36.06
CA THR A 177 24.41 -1.69 35.52
C THR A 177 24.55 -0.89 34.22
#